data_AF-A0A1Q4HT31-F1
#
_entry.id   AF-A0A1Q4HT31-F1
#
_cell.length_a   1.000
_cell.length_b   1.000
_cell.length_c   1.000
_cell.angle_alpha   90.00
_cell.angle_beta   90.00
_cell.angle_gamma   90.00
#
_symmetry.space_group_name_H-M   'P 1'
#
loop_
_entity.id
_entity.type
_entity.pdbx_description
1 polymer ?
#
loop_
_entity_poly.entity_id
_entity_poly.type
_entity_poly.pdbx_seq_one_letter_code
_entity_poly.pdbx_strand_id
1 'polypeptide(L)' 'MWSSNACRFFSWDPFARTPRERATVKALRANADDVDVSIRSRAEWARLYRERQAAVAGR' A
#
# COMPACT_ATOMS: atom_id res chain seq x y z
N MET A 1 -10.23 -25.58 14.40
CA MET A 1 -11.02 -24.66 13.56
C MET A 1 -10.91 -23.27 14.15
N TRP A 2 -9.85 -22.50 13.85
CA TRP A 2 -9.71 -21.19 14.51
C TRP A 2 -8.93 -20.17 13.68
N SER A 3 -9.71 -19.40 12.92
CA SER A 3 -9.45 -17.98 12.70
C SER A 3 -10.76 -17.38 12.20
N SER A 4 -11.54 -16.84 13.13
CA SER A 4 -12.67 -15.98 12.77
C SER A 4 -12.12 -14.63 12.30
N ASN A 5 -12.75 -14.07 11.26
CA ASN A 5 -12.40 -12.80 10.65
C ASN A 5 -12.13 -11.71 11.71
N ALA A 6 -10.98 -11.05 11.63
CA ALA A 6 -10.53 -10.01 12.57
C ALA A 6 -11.58 -8.92 12.82
N CYS A 7 -12.35 -8.52 11.79
CA CYS A 7 -13.42 -7.54 11.92
C CYS A 7 -14.49 -7.99 12.93
N ARG A 8 -14.77 -9.29 12.97
CA ARG A 8 -15.75 -9.90 13.88
C ARG A 8 -15.21 -10.01 15.30
N PHE A 9 -13.92 -10.24 15.46
CA PHE A 9 -13.27 -10.35 16.77
C PHE A 9 -13.16 -8.97 17.46
N PHE A 10 -12.81 -7.94 16.69
CA PHE A 10 -12.66 -6.58 17.21
C PHE A 10 -13.93 -5.74 17.14
N SER A 11 -15.08 -6.34 16.79
CA SER A 11 -16.36 -5.63 16.56
C SER A 11 -16.17 -4.37 15.70
N TRP A 12 -15.32 -4.46 14.69
CA TRP A 12 -14.92 -3.35 13.85
C TRP A 12 -15.57 -3.46 12.48
N ASP A 13 -16.24 -2.39 12.05
CA ASP A 13 -16.77 -2.28 10.69
C ASP A 13 -15.76 -1.56 9.78
N PRO A 14 -15.14 -2.27 8.82
CA PRO A 14 -14.20 -1.66 7.87
C PRO A 14 -14.84 -0.62 6.95
N PHE A 15 -16.17 -0.66 6.78
CA PHE A 15 -16.89 0.22 5.86
C PHE A 15 -17.61 1.38 6.54
N ALA A 16 -17.49 1.52 7.87
CA ALA A 16 -18.13 2.59 8.62
C ALA A 16 -17.73 4.00 8.17
N ARG A 17 -16.51 4.17 7.63
CA ARG A 17 -15.97 5.46 7.16
C ARG A 17 -15.74 5.51 5.65
N THR A 18 -15.51 4.36 5.03
CA THR A 18 -15.20 4.26 3.61
C THR A 18 -16.17 3.27 2.97
N PRO A 19 -17.06 3.71 2.08
CA PRO A 19 -17.95 2.81 1.35
C PRO A 19 -17.17 1.71 0.64
N ARG A 20 -17.76 0.52 0.53
CA ARG A 20 -17.09 -0.67 -0.02
C ARG A 20 -16.56 -0.45 -1.44
N GLU A 21 -17.28 0.32 -2.24
CA GLU A 21 -16.93 0.67 -3.62
C GLU A 21 -15.65 1.51 -3.67
N ARG A 22 -15.43 2.34 -2.65
CA ARG A 22 -14.25 3.21 -2.49
C ARG A 22 -13.10 2.53 -1.75
N ALA A 23 -13.36 1.44 -1.04
CA ALA A 23 -12.36 0.63 -0.33
C ALA A 23 -11.63 -0.38 -1.25
N THR A 24 -11.82 -0.30 -2.57
CA THR A 24 -11.12 -1.17 -3.52
C THR A 24 -9.71 -0.65 -3.82
N VAL A 25 -8.78 -1.56 -4.12
CA VAL A 25 -7.39 -1.21 -4.49
C VAL A 25 -7.34 -0.20 -5.64
N LYS A 26 -8.24 -0.35 -6.63
CA LYS A 26 -8.34 0.58 -7.77
C LYS A 26 -8.76 1.97 -7.33
N ALA A 27 -9.81 2.07 -6.50
CA ALA A 27 -10.29 3.35 -5.99
C ALA A 27 -9.24 4.04 -5.11
N LEU A 28 -8.53 3.28 -4.27
CA LEU A 28 -7.46 3.82 -3.42
C LEU A 28 -6.28 4.33 -4.27
N ARG A 29 -5.86 3.58 -5.30
CA ARG A 29 -4.80 4.03 -6.22
C ARG A 29 -5.18 5.29 -7.00
N ALA A 30 -6.46 5.47 -7.32
CA ALA A 30 -6.93 6.69 -7.99
C ALA A 30 -6.86 7.94 -7.10
N ASN A 31 -6.72 7.80 -5.78
CA ASN A 31 -6.53 8.93 -4.85
C ASN A 31 -5.05 9.14 -4.47
N ALA A 32 -4.14 8.32 -4.97
CA ALA A 32 -2.74 8.28 -4.56
C ALA A 32 -1.87 9.08 -5.54
N ASP A 33 -2.17 10.37 -5.70
CA ASP A 33 -1.54 11.25 -6.69
C ASP A 33 -0.09 11.64 -6.33
N ASP A 34 0.29 11.48 -5.06
CA ASP A 34 1.60 11.85 -4.51
C ASP A 34 2.64 10.73 -4.61
N VAL A 35 2.21 9.50 -4.93
CA VAL A 35 3.08 8.32 -4.96
C VAL A 35 3.07 7.64 -6.32
N ASP A 36 4.25 7.25 -6.77
CA ASP A 36 4.39 6.45 -7.99
C ASP A 36 3.92 5.01 -7.75
N VAL A 37 2.86 4.62 -8.46
CA VAL A 37 2.29 3.26 -8.44
C VAL A 37 2.62 2.45 -9.70
N SER A 38 3.57 2.91 -10.52
CA SER A 38 4.02 2.20 -11.72
C SER A 38 4.57 0.80 -11.40
N ILE A 39 4.23 -0.16 -12.26
CA ILE A 39 4.76 -1.52 -12.16
C ILE A 39 6.21 -1.50 -12.65
N ARG A 40 7.14 -1.96 -11.82
CA ARG A 40 8.57 -2.06 -12.16
C ARG A 40 9.11 -3.44 -11.82
N SER A 41 10.17 -3.84 -12.51
CA SER A 41 10.85 -5.10 -12.19
C SER A 41 11.58 -5.01 -10.85
N ARG A 42 11.70 -6.14 -10.15
CA ARG A 42 12.43 -6.19 -8.88
C ARG A 42 13.91 -5.77 -9.04
N ALA A 43 14.53 -6.11 -10.17
CA ALA A 43 15.92 -5.76 -10.47
C ALA A 43 16.11 -4.25 -10.61
N GLU A 44 15.21 -3.59 -11.34
CA GLU A 44 15.21 -2.14 -11.50
C GLU A 44 14.98 -1.42 -10.16
N TRP A 45 14.03 -1.91 -9.35
CA TRP A 45 13.75 -1.38 -8.02
C TRP A 45 14.99 -1.47 -7.11
N ALA A 46 15.68 -2.62 -7.12
CA ALA A 46 16.89 -2.83 -6.33
C ALA A 46 18.06 -1.93 -6.76
N ARG A 47 18.15 -1.57 -8.04
CA ARG A 47 19.14 -0.60 -8.53
C ARG A 47 18.83 0.80 -7.99
N LEU A 48 17.62 1.30 -8.24
CA LEU A 48 17.20 2.65 -7.84
C LEU A 48 17.26 2.85 -6.32
N TYR A 49 16.89 1.82 -5.55
CA TYR A 49 16.99 1.87 -4.10
C TYR A 49 18.44 2.04 -3.64
N ARG A 50 19.38 1.28 -4.21
CA ARG A 50 20.81 1.39 -3.87
C ARG A 50 21.38 2.76 -4.23
N GLU A 51 21.04 3.29 -5.41
CA GLU A 51 21.44 4.62 -5.86
C GLU A 51 20.91 5.71 -4.90
N ARG A 52 19.63 5.62 -4.50
CA ARG A 52 19.04 6.54 -3.53
C ARG A 52 19.73 6.49 -2.17
N GLN A 53 20.05 5.31 -1.66
CA GLN A 53 20.74 5.15 -0.37
C GLN A 53 22.15 5.73 -0.42
N ALA A 54 22.89 5.52 -1.51
CA ALA A 54 24.22 6.12 -1.70
C ALA A 54 24.16 7.67 -1.71
N ALA A 55 23.15 8.24 -2.36
CA ALA A 55 22.93 9.70 -2.41
C ALA A 55 22.52 10.32 -1.06
N VAL A 56 21.92 9.53 -0.16
CA VAL A 56 21.60 9.95 1.21
C VAL A 56 22.83 9.83 2.12
N ALA A 57 23.62 8.77 1.96
CA ALA A 57 24.82 8.53 2.78
C ALA A 57 26.00 9.48 2.45
N GLY A 58 26.01 10.08 1.26
CA GLY A 58 27.02 11.05 0.84
C GLY A 58 26.71 12.52 1.22
N ARG A 59 25.70 12.77 2.06
CA ARG A 59 25.36 14.10 2.60
C ARG A 59 25.78 14.26 4.05
#